data_AF-A0A355Q4T1-F1
#
_entry.id   AF-A0A355Q4T1-F1
#
_cell.length_a   1.000
_cell.length_b   1.000
_cell.length_c   1.000
_cell.angle_alpha   90.00
_cell.angle_beta   90.00
_cell.angle_gamma   90.00
#
_symmetry.space_group_name_H-M   'P 1'
#
loop_
_entity.id
_entity.type
_entity.pdbx_description
1 polymer ?
#
loop_
_entity_poly.entity_id
_entity_poly.type
_entity_poly.pdbx_seq_one_letter_code
_entity_poly.pdbx_strand_id
1 'polypeptide(L)' 'MTTSDPQKRWLIDQLPVELYASNEELGQAAAKKAQQILSEAIDKKGFANLILATGNSQLT' A
#
# COMPACT_ATOMS: atom_id res chain seq x y z
N MET A 1 1.32 1.03 -16.95
CA MET A 1 1.91 1.03 -15.60
C MET A 1 2.34 -0.39 -15.31
N THR A 2 3.64 -0.64 -15.24
CA THR A 2 4.23 -1.92 -14.86
C THR A 2 3.89 -2.19 -13.39
N THR A 3 3.34 -3.36 -13.09
CA THR A 3 3.13 -3.79 -11.72
C THR A 3 4.46 -4.21 -11.13
N SER A 4 4.93 -3.48 -10.12
CA SER A 4 6.13 -3.87 -9.37
C SER A 4 5.73 -4.88 -8.31
N ASP A 5 5.98 -6.16 -8.58
CA ASP A 5 5.73 -7.24 -7.63
C ASP A 5 6.85 -7.27 -6.57
N PRO A 6 6.56 -7.64 -5.31
CA PRO A 6 7.57 -7.69 -4.27
C PRO A 6 8.61 -8.80 -4.54
N GLN A 7 9.88 -8.51 -4.28
CA GLN A 7 10.98 -9.47 -4.38
C GLN A 7 10.86 -10.58 -3.33
N LYS A 8 10.32 -10.25 -2.15
CA LYS A 8 10.08 -11.19 -1.06
C LYS A 8 8.79 -10.81 -0.33
N ARG A 9 8.07 -11.83 0.13
CA ARG A 9 6.90 -11.69 1.00
C ARG A 9 6.98 -12.71 2.12
N TRP A 10 6.71 -12.28 3.35
CA TRP A 10 6.62 -13.16 4.52
C TRP A 10 5.63 -12.61 5.54
N LEU A 11 5.42 -13.37 6.61
CA LEU A 11 4.61 -12.95 7.75
C LEU A 11 5.51 -12.81 8.98
N ILE A 12 5.29 -11.75 9.76
CA ILE A 12 5.74 -11.65 11.14
C ILE A 12 4.49 -11.64 12.00
N ASP A 13 4.27 -12.72 12.76
CA ASP A 13 2.98 -13.05 13.39
C ASP A 13 1.83 -13.05 12.37
N GLN A 14 1.02 -11.99 12.33
CA GLN A 14 -0.09 -11.80 11.40
C GLN A 14 0.14 -10.65 10.41
N LEU A 15 1.29 -9.97 10.50
CA LEU A 15 1.60 -8.81 9.67
C LEU A 15 2.29 -9.25 8.36
N PRO A 16 1.70 -8.97 7.19
CA PRO A 16 2.36 -9.17 5.91
C PRO A 16 3.51 -8.17 5.76
N VAL A 17 4.69 -8.71 5.44
CA VAL A 17 5.88 -7.93 5.12
C VAL A 17 6.26 -8.19 3.68
N GLU A 18 6.53 -7.12 2.95
CA GLU A 18 6.90 -7.16 1.54
C GLU A 18 8.17 -6.34 1.32
N LEU A 19 9.10 -6.88 0.54
CA LEU A 19 10.34 -6.23 0.16
C LEU A 19 10.28 -5.87 -1.32
N TYR A 20 10.56 -4.60 -1.64
CA TYR A 20 10.60 -4.08 -3.00
C TYR A 20 12.02 -3.65 -3.37
N ALA A 21 12.31 -3.59 -4.68
CA ALA A 21 13.67 -3.29 -5.15
C ALA A 21 14.06 -1.83 -4.93
N SER A 22 13.08 -0.93 -4.83
CA SER A 22 13.27 0.51 -4.65
C SER A 22 12.11 1.15 -3.88
N ASN A 23 12.32 2.38 -3.41
CA ASN A 23 11.27 3.19 -2.78
C ASN A 23 10.13 3.50 -3.76
N GLU A 24 10.44 3.74 -5.03
CA GLU A 24 9.42 4.01 -6.05
C GLU A 24 8.48 2.81 -6.21
N GLU A 25 9.03 1.60 -6.31
CA GLU A 25 8.23 0.37 -6.40
C GLU A 25 7.39 0.14 -5.14
N LEU A 26 7.97 0.38 -3.96
CA LEU A 26 7.26 0.33 -2.68
C LEU A 26 6.10 1.34 -2.65
N GLY A 27 6.33 2.57 -3.08
CA GLY A 27 5.33 3.64 -3.11
C GLY A 27 4.18 3.33 -4.06
N GLN A 28 4.48 2.83 -5.25
CA GLN A 28 3.46 2.39 -6.22
C GLN A 28 2.61 1.23 -5.66
N ALA A 29 3.25 0.24 -5.03
CA ALA A 29 2.56 -0.88 -4.40
C ALA A 29 1.67 -0.43 -3.24
N ALA A 30 2.17 0.45 -2.36
CA ALA A 30 1.41 1.03 -1.26
C ALA A 30 0.20 1.84 -1.75
N ALA A 31 0.38 2.68 -2.78
CA ALA A 31 -0.70 3.46 -3.38
C ALA A 31 -1.78 2.55 -3.99
N LYS A 32 -1.39 1.50 -4.71
CA LYS A 32 -2.33 0.52 -5.27
C LYS A 32 -3.09 -0.22 -4.18
N LYS A 33 -2.42 -0.61 -3.09
CA LYS A 33 -3.07 -1.28 -1.96
C LYS A 33 -4.06 -0.36 -1.26
N ALA A 34 -3.69 0.90 -1.04
CA ALA A 34 -4.58 1.91 -0.47
C ALA A 34 -5.81 2.14 -1.37
N GLN A 35 -5.60 2.29 -2.68
CA GLN A 35 -6.68 2.42 -3.67
C GLN A 35 -7.69 1.27 -3.55
N GLN A 36 -7.20 0.02 -3.54
CA GLN A 36 -8.07 -1.15 -3.42
C GLN A 36 -8.94 -1.11 -2.15
N ILE A 37 -8.32 -0.83 -0.99
CA ILE A 37 -9.03 -0.75 0.29
C ILE A 37 -10.07 0.38 0.29
N LEU A 38 -9.70 1.54 -0.25
CA LEU A 38 -10.60 2.70 -0.31
C LEU A 38 -11.78 2.45 -1.26
N SER A 39 -11.53 1.89 -2.45
CA SER A 39 -12.58 1.52 -3.40
C SER A 39 -13.55 0.52 -2.76
N GLU A 40 -13.05 -0.54 -2.13
CA GLU A 40 -13.92 -1.51 -1.45
C GLU A 40 -14.76 -0.88 -0.32
N ALA A 41 -14.19 0.07 0.43
CA ALA A 41 -14.92 0.76 1.48
C ALA A 41 -16.01 1.69 0.91
N ILE A 42 -15.69 2.44 -0.14
CA ILE A 42 -16.63 3.32 -0.85
C ILE A 42 -17.76 2.49 -1.47
N ASP A 43 -17.44 1.39 -2.14
CA ASP A 43 -18.45 0.53 -2.77
C ASP A 43 -19.44 -0.04 -1.73
N LYS A 44 -18.95 -0.37 -0.52
CA LYS A 44 -19.79 -0.94 0.55
C LYS A 44 -20.57 0.11 1.35
N LYS A 45 -20.06 1.34 1.50
CA LYS A 45 -20.58 2.33 2.46
C LYS A 45 -20.94 3.69 1.86
N GLY A 46 -20.60 3.91 0.59
CA GLY A 46 -20.72 5.21 -0.10
C GLY A 46 -19.60 6.20 0.24
N PHE A 47 -18.71 5.89 1.18
CA PHE A 47 -17.59 6.75 1.59
C PHE A 47 -16.46 5.94 2.23
N ALA A 48 -15.27 6.55 2.34
CA ALA A 48 -14.15 6.05 3.12
C ALA A 48 -13.52 7.19 3.93
N ASN A 49 -13.05 6.88 5.13
CA ASN A 49 -12.27 7.80 5.94
C ASN A 49 -10.81 7.35 5.88
N LEU A 50 -9.90 8.30 5.67
CA LEU A 50 -8.47 8.04 5.58
C LEU A 50 -7.74 8.86 6.63
N ILE A 51 -6.94 8.19 7.47
CA ILE A 51 -5.99 8.85 8.35
C ILE A 51 -4.62 8.75 7.68
N LEU A 52 -4.06 9.90 7.34
CA LEU A 52 -2.72 10.01 6.79
C LEU A 52 -1.75 10.29 7.93
N ALA A 53 -0.82 9.36 8.19
CA ALA A 53 0.40 9.72 8.90
C ALA A 53 1.21 10.68 8.03
N THR A 54 2.07 11.52 8.59
CA THR A 54 2.99 12.36 7.80
C THR A 54 4.45 12.09 8.20
N GLY A 55 5.38 12.17 7.24
CA GLY A 55 6.83 11.98 7.46
C GLY A 55 7.62 11.78 6.15
N ASN A 56 8.95 11.94 6.20
CA ASN A 56 9.83 11.89 5.01
C ASN A 56 9.76 10.56 4.23
N SER A 57 9.48 9.45 4.91
CA SER A 57 9.35 8.12 4.28
C SER A 57 8.11 7.97 3.38
N GLN A 58 7.28 9.01 3.24
CA GLN A 58 6.11 9.05 2.35
C GLN A 58 6.31 9.91 1.11
N LEU A 59 7.48 10.54 0.95
CA LEU A 59 7.76 11.53 -0.10
C LEU A 59 8.83 11.07 -1.12
N THR A 60 9.40 9.88 -0.94
CA THR A 60 10.47 9.32 -1.80
C THR A 60 9.99 8.12 -2.59
#